data_AF-A0A959K2Z1-F1
#
_entry.id   AF-A0A959K2Z1-F1
#
_cell.length_a   1.000
_cell.length_b   1.000
_cell.length_c   1.000
_cell.angle_alpha   90.00
_cell.angle_beta   90.00
_cell.angle_gamma   90.00
#
_symmetry.space_group_name_H-M   'P 1'
#
loop_
_entity.id
_entity.type
_entity.pdbx_description
1 polymer ?
#
loop_
_entity_poly.entity_id
_entity_poly.type
_entity_poly.pdbx_seq_one_letter_code
_entity_poly.pdbx_strand_id
1 'polypeptide(L)'
;DYLEKHNIRFSGKQLGRPPKATTENQSELKRLKALRRQEYRERIPIEGKFGQGKYGYRLNNIRARRADTSIAWINAIFLVMNLLVLMQVFLRFKKFTTKMVCWVINFSILRRIEPACCPQLISRRAYCLPGLVALMNF
;
A
#
# COMPACT_ATOMS: atom_id res chain seq x y z
N ASP A 1 -23.52 -14.51 29.12
CA ASP A 1 -24.61 -14.56 28.12
C ASP A 1 -24.85 -13.30 27.28
N TYR A 2 -24.07 -12.22 27.41
CA TYR A 2 -24.26 -11.03 26.54
C TYR A 2 -23.90 -11.29 25.06
N LEU A 3 -22.80 -12.01 24.82
CA LEU A 3 -22.28 -12.29 23.47
C LEU A 3 -23.24 -13.17 22.66
N GLU A 4 -23.77 -14.22 23.28
CA GLU A 4 -24.73 -15.14 22.66
C GLU A 4 -26.04 -14.42 22.32
N LYS A 5 -26.54 -13.57 23.22
CA LYS A 5 -27.74 -12.74 22.99
C LYS A 5 -27.63 -11.82 21.77
N HIS A 6 -26.42 -11.35 21.45
CA HIS A 6 -26.18 -10.44 20.32
C HIS A 6 -25.58 -11.15 19.09
N ASN A 7 -25.53 -12.49 19.10
CA ASN A 7 -24.90 -13.29 18.03
C ASN A 7 -23.45 -12.86 17.74
N ILE A 8 -22.71 -12.42 18.77
CA ILE A 8 -21.32 -11.98 18.64
C ILE A 8 -20.40 -13.17 18.93
N ARG A 9 -19.72 -13.66 17.88
CA ARG A 9 -18.70 -14.71 18.03
C ARG A 9 -17.44 -14.17 18.73
N PHE A 10 -16.97 -14.90 19.74
CA PHE A 10 -15.71 -14.58 20.42
C PHE A 10 -14.50 -15.05 19.59
N SER A 11 -13.73 -14.10 19.07
CA SER A 11 -12.51 -14.35 18.27
C SER A 11 -11.22 -14.43 19.11
N GLY A 12 -11.33 -14.27 20.43
CA GLY A 12 -10.18 -14.22 21.33
C GLY A 12 -9.60 -15.59 21.67
N LYS A 13 -8.51 -15.60 22.46
CA LYS A 13 -8.06 -16.83 23.12
C LYS A 13 -9.08 -17.20 24.20
N GLN A 14 -9.44 -18.48 24.27
CA GLN A 14 -10.28 -19.01 25.35
C GLN A 14 -9.70 -18.62 26.72
N LEU A 15 -10.58 -18.25 27.64
CA LEU A 15 -10.20 -17.90 29.00
C LEU A 15 -9.71 -19.16 29.73
N GLY A 16 -8.74 -18.99 30.64
CA GLY A 16 -8.19 -20.07 31.44
C GLY A 16 -6.90 -20.69 30.89
N ARG A 17 -6.58 -21.88 31.41
CA ARG A 17 -5.34 -22.59 31.08
C ARG A 17 -5.39 -23.10 29.63
N PRO A 18 -4.36 -22.84 28.81
CA PRO A 18 -4.31 -23.38 27.46
C PRO A 18 -4.30 -24.93 27.47
N PRO A 19 -4.99 -25.58 26.52
CA PRO A 19 -5.03 -27.04 26.42
C PRO A 19 -3.64 -27.61 26.11
N LYS A 20 -3.35 -28.78 26.67
CA LYS A 20 -2.11 -29.53 26.40
C LYS A 20 -2.14 -30.08 24.97
N ALA A 21 -0.99 -30.07 24.31
CA ALA A 21 -0.87 -30.52 22.93
C ALA A 21 -0.70 -32.06 22.86
N THR A 22 -1.81 -32.80 22.85
CA THR A 22 -1.84 -34.25 22.54
C THR A 22 -1.74 -34.47 21.03
N THR A 23 -1.20 -35.60 20.57
CA THR A 23 -1.00 -35.95 19.14
C THR A 23 -2.25 -35.73 18.29
N GLU A 24 -3.44 -36.07 18.80
CA GLU A 24 -4.73 -35.92 18.12
C GLU A 24 -5.17 -34.44 18.01
N ASN A 25 -5.02 -33.67 19.09
CA ASN A 25 -5.50 -32.28 19.19
C ASN A 25 -4.54 -31.24 18.57
N GLN A 26 -3.31 -31.64 18.22
CA GLN A 26 -2.29 -30.73 17.69
C GLN A 26 -2.71 -30.08 16.37
N SER A 27 -3.40 -30.81 15.50
CA SER A 27 -3.85 -30.32 14.19
C SER A 27 -4.92 -29.23 14.35
N GLU A 28 -5.90 -29.45 15.21
CA GLU A 28 -6.97 -28.51 15.51
C GLU A 28 -6.45 -27.24 16.20
N LEU A 29 -5.58 -27.38 17.20
CA LEU A 29 -4.95 -26.23 17.87
C LEU A 29 -4.20 -25.33 16.87
N LYS A 30 -3.50 -25.94 15.91
CA LYS A 30 -2.79 -25.20 14.85
C LYS A 30 -3.79 -24.46 13.95
N ARG A 31 -4.88 -25.10 13.53
CA ARG A 31 -5.95 -24.47 12.73
C ARG A 31 -6.59 -23.29 13.47
N LEU A 32 -6.99 -23.47 14.73
CA LEU A 32 -7.57 -22.41 15.56
C LEU A 32 -6.61 -21.25 15.81
N LYS A 33 -5.31 -21.52 15.93
CA LYS A 33 -4.27 -20.47 16.04
C LYS A 33 -4.13 -19.69 14.73
N ALA A 34 -4.22 -20.36 13.57
CA ALA A 34 -4.15 -19.71 12.26
C ALA A 34 -5.37 -18.82 11.99
N LEU A 35 -6.58 -19.32 12.28
CA LEU A 35 -7.84 -18.56 12.17
C LEU A 35 -7.78 -17.28 13.02
N ARG A 36 -7.39 -17.41 14.29
CA ARG A 36 -7.23 -16.23 15.17
C ARG A 36 -6.24 -15.22 14.61
N ARG A 37 -5.11 -15.67 14.03
CA ARG A 37 -4.13 -14.75 13.42
C ARG A 37 -4.70 -14.00 12.21
N GLN A 38 -5.64 -14.58 11.46
CA GLN A 38 -6.33 -13.88 10.38
C GLN A 38 -7.28 -12.83 10.97
N GLU A 39 -8.13 -13.22 11.92
CA GLU A 39 -9.06 -12.31 12.61
C GLU A 39 -8.34 -11.14 13.31
N TYR A 40 -7.18 -11.38 13.94
CA TYR A 40 -6.35 -10.32 14.51
C TYR A 40 -5.80 -9.37 13.44
N ARG A 41 -5.37 -9.88 12.29
CA ARG A 41 -4.86 -9.04 11.19
C ARG A 41 -5.93 -8.12 10.63
N GLU A 42 -7.18 -8.56 10.62
CA GLU A 42 -8.32 -7.75 10.20
C GLU A 42 -8.68 -6.66 11.24
N ARG A 43 -8.52 -6.94 12.53
CA ARG A 43 -8.79 -5.97 13.62
C ARG A 43 -7.76 -4.85 13.73
N ILE A 44 -6.47 -5.15 13.53
CA ILE A 44 -5.37 -4.17 13.64
C ILE A 44 -5.64 -2.87 12.84
N PRO A 45 -5.99 -2.91 11.54
CA PRO A 45 -6.24 -1.67 10.79
C PRO A 45 -7.47 -0.93 11.31
N ILE A 46 -8.49 -1.65 11.77
CA ILE A 46 -9.72 -1.06 12.35
C ILE A 46 -9.37 -0.29 13.62
N GLU A 47 -8.70 -0.95 14.57
CA GLU A 47 -8.26 -0.33 15.84
C GLU A 47 -7.30 0.83 15.60
N GLY A 48 -6.39 0.69 14.63
CA GLY A 48 -5.48 1.75 14.20
C GLY A 48 -6.22 2.99 13.69
N LYS A 49 -7.28 2.82 12.89
CA LYS A 49 -8.11 3.94 12.41
C LYS A 49 -8.90 4.60 13.55
N PHE A 50 -9.46 3.82 14.47
CA PHE A 50 -10.09 4.38 15.66
C PHE A 50 -9.09 5.15 16.55
N GLY A 51 -7.87 4.62 16.71
CA GLY A 51 -6.77 5.32 17.39
C GLY A 51 -6.44 6.67 16.73
N GLN A 52 -6.30 6.69 15.40
CA GLN A 52 -6.11 7.92 14.63
C GLN A 52 -7.25 8.91 14.84
N GLY A 53 -8.51 8.45 14.83
CA GLY A 53 -9.69 9.28 15.11
C GLY A 53 -9.63 9.92 16.51
N LYS A 54 -9.24 9.14 17.53
CA LYS A 54 -9.14 9.62 18.91
C LYS A 54 -8.06 10.68 19.10
N TYR A 55 -6.84 10.41 18.62
CA TYR A 55 -5.70 11.32 18.81
C TYR A 55 -5.67 12.48 17.79
N GLY A 56 -5.88 12.19 16.51
CA GLY A 56 -5.78 13.18 15.44
C GLY A 56 -7.03 14.03 15.26
N TYR A 57 -8.21 13.48 15.50
CA TYR A 57 -9.50 14.14 15.25
C TYR A 57 -10.33 14.39 16.53
N ARG A 58 -9.74 14.16 17.71
CA ARG A 58 -10.35 14.40 19.03
C ARG A 58 -11.69 13.69 19.22
N LEU A 59 -11.85 12.49 18.67
CA LEU A 59 -13.07 11.69 18.81
C LEU A 59 -13.44 11.41 20.29
N ASN A 60 -12.45 11.44 21.19
CA ASN A 60 -12.66 11.30 22.64
C ASN A 60 -13.35 12.52 23.28
N ASN A 61 -13.33 13.70 22.66
CA ASN A 61 -13.85 14.93 23.23
C ASN A 61 -14.58 15.78 22.17
N ILE A 62 -15.81 15.40 21.87
CA ILE A 62 -16.69 16.10 20.94
C ILE A 62 -17.44 17.19 21.70
N ARG A 63 -17.29 18.45 21.27
CA ARG A 63 -17.86 19.62 21.95
C ARG A 63 -19.36 19.84 21.72
N ALA A 64 -20.01 18.96 20.94
CA ALA A 64 -21.42 19.06 20.61
C ALA A 64 -22.30 18.81 21.85
N ARG A 65 -23.32 19.66 22.06
CA ARG A 65 -24.21 19.61 23.23
C ARG A 65 -25.46 18.73 23.02
N ARG A 66 -25.90 18.54 21.76
CA ARG A 66 -27.08 17.73 21.40
C ARG A 66 -26.62 16.38 20.81
N ALA A 67 -27.42 15.33 21.03
CA ALA A 67 -27.15 14.00 20.47
C ALA A 67 -27.11 14.01 18.93
N ASP A 68 -28.08 14.65 18.28
CA ASP A 68 -28.13 14.69 16.80
C ASP A 68 -26.89 15.35 16.20
N THR A 69 -26.43 16.43 16.84
CA THR A 69 -25.23 17.14 16.37
C THR A 69 -23.97 16.34 16.67
N SER A 70 -23.86 15.66 17.81
CA SER A 70 -22.69 14.81 18.09
C SER A 70 -22.59 13.65 17.10
N ILE A 71 -23.70 13.03 16.71
CA ILE A 71 -23.74 11.98 15.68
C ILE A 71 -23.28 12.53 14.33
N ALA A 72 -23.78 13.69 13.90
CA ALA A 72 -23.37 14.32 12.66
C ALA A 72 -21.85 14.64 12.65
N TRP A 73 -21.32 15.13 13.78
CA TRP A 73 -19.88 15.38 13.94
C TRP A 73 -19.03 14.10 13.85
N ILE A 74 -19.46 13.01 14.50
CA ILE A 74 -18.79 11.70 14.41
C ILE A 74 -18.75 11.24 12.95
N ASN A 75 -19.89 11.28 12.25
CA ASN A 75 -19.98 10.87 10.86
C ASN A 75 -19.11 11.73 9.94
N ALA A 76 -19.07 13.05 10.16
CA ALA A 76 -18.22 13.97 9.41
C ALA A 76 -16.73 13.66 9.59
N ILE A 77 -16.28 13.32 10.80
CA ILE A 77 -14.88 12.93 11.05
C ILE A 77 -14.52 11.68 10.23
N PHE A 78 -15.36 10.64 10.26
CA PHE A 78 -15.13 9.43 9.46
C PHE A 78 -15.15 9.70 7.96
N LEU A 79 -16.04 10.58 7.50
CA LEU A 79 -16.08 11.00 6.10
C LEU A 79 -14.75 11.66 5.67
N VAL A 80 -14.24 12.61 6.45
CA VAL A 80 -12.98 13.30 6.16
C VAL A 80 -11.81 12.31 6.15
N MET A 81 -11.74 11.41 7.12
CA MET A 81 -10.70 10.37 7.17
C MET A 81 -10.69 9.49 5.91
N ASN A 82 -11.86 9.11 5.41
CA ASN A 82 -11.99 8.31 4.19
C ASN A 82 -11.66 9.14 2.93
N LEU A 83 -12.08 10.40 2.88
CA LEU A 83 -11.82 11.30 1.75
C LEU A 83 -10.33 11.59 1.57
N LEU A 84 -9.57 11.74 2.66
CA LEU A 84 -8.12 11.93 2.58
C LEU A 84 -7.40 10.74 1.94
N VAL A 85 -7.86 9.51 2.21
CA VAL A 85 -7.33 8.30 1.56
C VAL A 85 -7.64 8.33 0.06
N LEU A 86 -8.88 8.69 -0.32
CA LEU A 86 -9.27 8.80 -1.72
C LEU A 86 -8.45 9.86 -2.47
N MET A 87 -8.24 11.03 -1.86
CA MET A 87 -7.40 12.08 -2.43
C MET A 87 -5.96 11.61 -2.63
N GLN A 88 -5.37 10.91 -1.66
CA GLN A 88 -4.01 10.37 -1.79
C GLN A 88 -3.89 9.37 -2.95
N VAL A 89 -4.86 8.47 -3.09
CA VAL A 89 -4.91 7.50 -4.20
C VAL A 89 -5.03 8.25 -5.53
N PHE A 90 -5.92 9.23 -5.62
CA PHE A 90 -6.13 10.02 -6.83
C PHE A 90 -4.89 10.83 -7.22
N LEU A 91 -4.20 11.45 -6.27
CA LEU A 91 -2.95 12.18 -6.52
C LEU A 91 -1.83 11.24 -6.95
N ARG A 92 -1.73 10.04 -6.36
CA ARG A 92 -0.76 9.03 -6.77
C ARG A 92 -1.05 8.53 -8.19
N PHE A 93 -2.33 8.32 -8.52
CA PHE A 93 -2.77 7.93 -9.85
C PHE A 93 -2.43 9.01 -10.90
N LYS A 94 -2.72 10.28 -10.62
CA LYS A 94 -2.33 11.41 -11.50
C LYS A 94 -0.82 11.50 -11.70
N LYS A 95 -0.02 11.33 -10.65
CA LYS A 95 1.45 11.32 -10.77
C LYS A 95 1.95 10.15 -11.60
N PHE A 96 1.31 8.99 -11.47
CA PHE A 96 1.63 7.81 -12.27
C PHE A 96 1.30 8.02 -13.74
N THR A 97 0.13 8.59 -14.07
CA THR A 97 -0.25 8.86 -15.46
C THR A 97 0.65 9.91 -16.10
N THR A 98 1.00 11.00 -15.41
CA THR A 98 1.92 12.00 -15.95
C THR A 98 3.33 11.45 -16.17
N LYS A 99 3.83 10.63 -15.24
CA LYS A 99 5.10 9.90 -15.39
C LYS A 99 5.08 8.94 -16.58
N MET A 100 4.00 8.18 -16.73
CA MET A 100 3.83 7.24 -17.85
C MET A 100 3.76 7.96 -19.20
N VAL A 101 2.98 9.02 -19.31
CA VAL A 101 2.90 9.84 -20.53
C VAL A 101 4.26 10.46 -20.86
N CYS A 102 4.96 11.02 -19.86
CA CYS A 102 6.30 11.59 -20.05
C CYS A 102 7.32 10.53 -20.50
N TRP A 103 7.27 9.31 -19.92
CA TRP A 103 8.11 8.19 -20.34
C TRP A 103 7.83 7.76 -21.77
N VAL A 104 6.56 7.63 -22.17
CA VAL A 104 6.17 7.27 -23.55
C VAL A 104 6.65 8.34 -24.54
N ILE A 105 6.47 9.62 -24.23
CA ILE A 105 6.93 10.73 -25.10
C ILE A 105 8.46 10.73 -25.21
N ASN A 106 9.17 10.63 -24.09
CA ASN A 106 10.64 10.62 -24.06
C ASN A 106 11.22 9.39 -24.79
N PHE A 107 10.64 8.20 -24.58
CA PHE A 107 10.99 6.97 -25.30
C PHE A 107 10.74 7.07 -26.80
N SER A 108 9.66 7.73 -27.22
CA SER A 108 9.35 7.94 -28.64
C SER A 108 10.32 8.90 -29.31
N ILE A 109 10.80 9.92 -28.58
CA ILE A 109 11.83 10.87 -29.06
C ILE A 109 13.18 10.17 -29.19
N LEU A 110 13.55 9.31 -28.22
CA LEU A 110 14.82 8.59 -28.21
C LEU A 110 14.96 7.59 -29.37
N ARG A 111 13.84 7.03 -29.86
CA ARG A 111 13.82 6.18 -31.07
C ARG A 111 13.86 6.93 -32.41
N ARG A 112 13.83 8.28 -32.42
CA ARG A 112 13.85 9.07 -33.67
C ARG A 112 15.24 9.55 -34.06
N ILE A 113 16.26 9.31 -33.22
CA ILE A 113 17.66 9.58 -33.55
C ILE A 113 18.26 8.30 -34.17
N GLU A 114 17.85 8.00 -35.40
CA GLU A 114 18.63 7.10 -36.27
C GLU A 114 19.41 8.01 -37.21
N PRO A 115 20.76 7.94 -37.26
CA PRO A 115 21.56 8.83 -38.10
C PRO A 115 21.22 8.61 -39.58
N ALA A 116 20.73 9.67 -40.22
CA ALA A 116 20.53 9.68 -41.65
C ALA A 116 21.88 9.68 -42.39
N CYS A 117 21.98 8.76 -43.38
CA CYS A 117 22.84 8.80 -44.56
C CYS A 117 24.33 8.44 -44.35
N CYS A 118 24.97 7.58 -45.15
CA CYS A 118 24.56 6.85 -46.35
C CYS A 118 25.50 5.64 -46.58
N PRO A 119 25.06 4.60 -47.31
CA PRO A 119 25.84 3.39 -47.54
C PRO A 119 26.65 3.43 -48.86
N GLN A 120 27.74 2.65 -48.84
CA GLN A 120 28.47 2.01 -49.95
C GLN A 120 29.72 2.71 -50.51
N LEU A 121 30.91 2.17 -50.19
CA LEU A 121 31.90 1.81 -51.21
C LEU A 121 32.91 0.75 -50.72
N ILE A 122 32.65 -0.50 -51.11
CA ILE A 122 33.54 -1.45 -51.80
C ILE A 122 35.04 -1.46 -51.39
N SER A 123 35.43 -2.62 -50.83
CA SER A 123 36.66 -3.39 -51.13
C SER A 123 38.01 -3.05 -50.46
N ARG A 124 38.46 -4.06 -49.70
CA ARG A 124 39.82 -4.60 -49.56
C ARG A 124 40.93 -3.73 -48.93
N ARG A 125 41.51 -4.35 -47.90
CA ARG A 125 42.95 -4.53 -47.59
C ARG A 125 43.56 -3.64 -46.49
N ALA A 126 44.25 -4.36 -45.61
CA ALA A 126 45.47 -3.99 -44.87
C ALA A 126 45.36 -3.40 -43.45
N TYR A 127 45.64 -4.29 -42.48
CA TYR A 127 46.60 -4.21 -41.36
C TYR A 127 46.79 -2.94 -40.51
N CYS A 128 46.88 -3.23 -39.20
CA CYS A 128 47.68 -2.59 -38.14
C CYS A 128 47.22 -1.27 -37.47
N LEU A 129 46.95 -1.41 -36.16
CA LEU A 129 47.14 -0.41 -35.07
C LEU A 129 48.52 0.32 -35.19
N PRO A 130 48.80 1.48 -34.54
CA PRO A 130 48.29 1.91 -33.21
C PRO A 130 48.04 3.43 -32.98
N GLY A 131 47.41 3.74 -31.84
CA GLY A 131 47.75 4.87 -30.96
C GLY A 131 47.56 6.31 -31.47
N LEU A 132 46.48 6.97 -31.04
CA LEU A 132 46.60 8.34 -30.58
C LEU A 132 45.76 8.59 -29.33
N VAL A 133 46.47 9.07 -28.33
CA VAL A 133 46.08 9.46 -26.98
C VAL A 133 45.37 10.82 -27.02
N ALA A 134 44.53 11.04 -25.99
CA ALA A 134 43.99 12.33 -25.54
C ALA A 134 42.82 12.90 -26.40
N LEU A 135 41.71 13.37 -25.84
CA LEU A 135 41.55 14.20 -24.65
C LEU A 135 40.24 13.87 -23.92
N MET A 136 40.35 13.67 -22.61
CA MET A 136 39.25 13.85 -21.66
C MET A 136 38.91 15.34 -21.50
N ASN A 137 37.69 15.58 -21.00
CA ASN A 137 37.20 16.78 -20.30
C ASN A 137 36.53 17.87 -21.15
N PHE A 138 35.19 17.82 -21.23
CA PHE A 138 34.30 18.71 -20.48
C PHE A 138 32.91 18.09 -20.34
#